data_AF-A8Q7U4-F1
#
_entry.id   AF-A8Q7U4-F1
#
_cell.length_a   1.000
_cell.length_b   1.000
_cell.length_c   1.000
_cell.angle_alpha   90.00
_cell.angle_beta   90.00
_cell.angle_gamma   90.00
#
_symmetry.space_group_name_H-M   'P 1'
#
loop_
_entity.id
_entity.type
_entity.pdbx_description
1 polymer ?
#
loop_
_entity_poly.entity_id
_entity_poly.type
_entity_poly.pdbx_seq_one_letter_code
_entity_poly.pdbx_strand_id
1 'polypeptide(L)'
;MVEASAFLRSIGVRQTEEPWVFEGVSPPLGMGNVRPIAYGGYAIATGIVAAGQTIPSTTPHFVPYSLLGHFLGPANLQHPFVCHVTSVRDTRTFATRSVLVKQLSKGGEFRNVLSITLDFIASPNSEPEKIMQLHQENIDPSCVGSLLRYDPITPWKIERPEELPKPHEYTQQRLADGYVDEFIVDLQHKILGLWSEIFDTRSVPSCMMQQNSIGMMDVPTTQDRLPLVQRRTFDWMRAREKLPTANSIECAHGTGKQKGMLPISSVIAHVATIAFALDGALSFAPLSLAKQSFLSASAASTLEFATRFHTDVLDINQYLLREIQPIHAGWQRTFSEARLFDTSGRLVASCSQQGVMRPADENAIATPQVPPPFRPAPKL
;
A
#
# COMPACT_ATOMS: atom_id res chain seq x y z
N MET A 1 7.06 19.68 -18.27
CA MET A 1 7.05 19.54 -16.80
C MET A 1 5.62 19.31 -16.36
N VAL A 2 5.35 18.18 -15.70
CA VAL A 2 4.02 17.83 -15.19
C VAL A 2 3.89 18.39 -13.77
N GLU A 3 2.77 19.06 -13.48
CA GLU A 3 2.46 19.51 -12.12
C GLU A 3 2.23 18.29 -11.22
N ALA A 4 2.86 18.26 -10.05
CA ALA A 4 2.68 17.15 -9.11
C ALA A 4 1.23 17.10 -8.62
N SER A 5 0.67 15.88 -8.54
CA SER A 5 -0.66 15.67 -7.97
C SER A 5 -0.76 16.16 -6.53
N ALA A 6 -1.98 16.39 -6.03
CA ALA A 6 -2.21 16.75 -4.63
C ALA A 6 -1.55 15.73 -3.68
N PHE A 7 -1.65 14.44 -4.00
CA PHE A 7 -0.98 13.39 -3.24
C PHE A 7 0.55 13.49 -3.33
N LEU A 8 1.15 13.62 -4.53
CA LEU A 8 2.61 13.74 -4.64
C LEU A 8 3.16 14.98 -3.91
N ARG A 9 2.41 16.08 -3.88
CA ARG A 9 2.76 17.26 -3.08
C ARG A 9 2.70 17.01 -1.57
N SER A 10 1.88 16.06 -1.12
CA SER A 10 1.78 15.71 0.30
C SER A 10 2.90 14.79 0.78
N ILE A 11 3.51 14.00 -0.11
CA ILE A 11 4.64 13.10 0.21
C ILE A 11 6.00 13.63 -0.27
N GLY A 12 6.01 14.74 -1.01
CA GLY A 12 7.21 15.38 -1.54
C GLY A 12 8.17 15.85 -0.45
N VAL A 13 9.43 16.01 -0.82
CA VAL A 13 10.50 16.42 0.10
C VAL A 13 11.27 17.60 -0.46
N ARG A 14 11.93 18.35 0.43
CA ARG A 14 12.92 19.38 0.11
C ARG A 14 14.26 19.00 0.73
N GLN A 15 15.34 19.51 0.15
CA GLN A 15 16.70 19.33 0.69
C GLN A 15 16.89 20.19 1.94
N THR A 16 17.54 19.64 2.98
CA THR A 16 18.02 20.41 4.13
C THR A 16 19.48 20.81 3.92
N GLU A 17 20.07 21.53 4.88
CA GLU A 17 21.50 21.87 4.86
C GLU A 17 22.40 20.62 5.02
N GLU A 18 21.89 19.56 5.65
CA GLU A 18 22.60 18.31 5.86
C GLU A 18 22.50 17.41 4.61
N PRO A 19 23.62 16.87 4.10
CA PRO A 19 23.59 15.93 2.98
C PRO A 19 22.73 14.71 3.29
N TRP A 20 21.86 14.34 2.34
CA TRP A 20 20.97 13.17 2.41
C TRP A 20 19.99 13.17 3.60
N VAL A 21 19.75 14.35 4.15
CA VAL A 21 18.62 14.61 5.04
C VAL A 21 17.61 15.44 4.27
N PHE A 22 16.35 14.99 4.32
CA PHE A 22 15.25 15.59 3.58
C PHE A 22 14.09 15.89 4.51
N GLU A 23 13.47 17.05 4.33
CA GLU A 23 12.27 17.43 5.07
C GLU A 23 11.04 17.31 4.16
N GLY A 24 9.97 16.71 4.67
CA GLY A 24 8.67 16.69 4.02
C GLY A 24 8.16 18.11 3.76
N VAL A 25 7.48 18.31 2.64
CA VAL A 25 6.91 19.63 2.31
C VAL A 25 5.52 19.82 2.93
N SER A 26 4.89 18.74 3.41
CA SER A 26 3.59 18.75 4.07
C SER A 26 3.55 17.86 5.32
N PRO A 27 2.75 18.19 6.34
CA PRO A 27 2.35 17.25 7.38
C PRO A 27 1.51 16.09 6.80
N PRO A 28 1.56 14.89 7.40
CA PRO A 28 0.74 13.76 6.96
C PRO A 28 -0.72 13.89 7.39
N LEU A 29 -1.61 13.16 6.72
CA LEU A 29 -3.01 13.02 7.09
C LEU A 29 -3.28 11.70 7.82
N GLY A 30 -4.37 11.65 8.58
CA GLY A 30 -4.82 10.45 9.28
C GLY A 30 -5.83 9.64 8.43
N MET A 31 -5.85 8.33 8.62
CA MET A 31 -6.82 7.42 8.01
C MET A 31 -6.88 6.10 8.79
N GLY A 32 -8.06 5.48 8.88
CA GLY A 32 -8.22 4.15 9.47
C GLY A 32 -8.10 4.10 11.00
N ASN A 33 -8.03 5.25 11.68
CA ASN A 33 -7.94 5.35 13.12
C ASN A 33 -8.76 6.54 13.64
N VAL A 34 -9.49 6.34 14.73
CA VAL A 34 -10.25 7.41 15.40
C VAL A 34 -9.35 8.35 16.20
N ARG A 35 -8.13 7.92 16.54
CA ARG A 35 -7.12 8.78 17.18
C ARG A 35 -6.43 9.63 16.11
N PRO A 36 -5.97 10.85 16.45
CA PRO A 36 -5.28 11.74 15.51
C PRO A 36 -3.84 11.28 15.26
N ILE A 37 -3.69 10.11 14.65
CA ILE A 37 -2.44 9.47 14.27
C ILE A 37 -2.34 9.47 12.75
N ALA A 38 -1.16 9.80 12.24
CA ALA A 38 -0.90 9.77 10.80
C ALA A 38 -1.08 8.36 10.24
N TYR A 39 -1.61 8.29 9.03
CA TYR A 39 -1.63 7.04 8.28
C TYR A 39 -0.19 6.62 7.91
N GLY A 40 0.16 5.36 8.18
CA GLY A 40 1.52 4.84 8.05
C GLY A 40 2.07 4.97 6.63
N GLY A 41 1.21 4.80 5.63
CA GLY A 41 1.54 4.96 4.22
C GLY A 41 2.19 6.30 3.88
N TYR A 42 1.90 7.38 4.60
CA TYR A 42 2.61 8.66 4.39
C TYR A 42 4.09 8.57 4.76
N ALA A 43 4.41 7.98 5.92
CA ALA A 43 5.80 7.83 6.34
C ALA A 43 6.56 6.93 5.36
N ILE A 44 5.92 5.86 4.88
CA ILE A 44 6.47 4.95 3.87
C ILE A 44 6.73 5.71 2.56
N ALA A 45 5.73 6.40 2.03
CA ALA A 45 5.81 7.09 0.75
C ALA A 45 6.85 8.23 0.76
N THR A 46 6.86 9.06 1.82
CA THR A 46 7.88 10.12 1.98
C THR A 46 9.29 9.54 2.12
N GLY A 47 9.44 8.42 2.84
CA GLY A 47 10.73 7.72 2.95
C GLY A 47 11.23 7.18 1.60
N ILE A 48 10.33 6.62 0.79
CA ILE A 48 10.64 6.18 -0.59
C ILE A 48 11.05 7.36 -1.47
N VAL A 49 10.31 8.48 -1.40
CA VAL A 49 10.64 9.70 -2.16
C VAL A 49 12.02 10.22 -1.77
N ALA A 50 12.33 10.30 -0.47
CA ALA A 50 13.64 10.71 0.02
C ALA A 50 14.77 9.78 -0.44
N ALA A 51 14.58 8.45 -0.35
CA ALA A 51 15.55 7.48 -0.88
C ALA A 51 15.78 7.68 -2.38
N GLY A 52 14.71 7.89 -3.15
CA GLY A 52 14.77 8.13 -4.59
C GLY A 52 15.62 9.34 -4.99
N GLN A 53 15.67 10.39 -4.15
CA GLN A 53 16.54 11.57 -4.39
C GLN A 53 18.05 11.24 -4.32
N THR A 54 18.41 10.09 -3.75
CA THR A 54 19.81 9.67 -3.60
C THR A 54 20.24 8.60 -4.61
N ILE A 55 19.37 8.26 -5.55
CA ILE A 55 19.64 7.31 -6.63
C ILE A 55 20.05 8.09 -7.88
N PRO A 56 21.15 7.71 -8.56
CA PRO A 56 21.56 8.35 -9.79
C PRO A 56 20.47 8.27 -10.86
N SER A 57 20.18 9.40 -11.50
CA SER A 57 19.26 9.45 -12.66
C SER A 57 19.91 8.97 -13.98
N THR A 58 21.08 8.33 -13.91
CA THR A 58 21.86 7.87 -15.07
C THR A 58 21.42 6.49 -15.54
N THR A 59 21.67 6.17 -16.81
CA THR A 59 21.48 4.83 -17.38
C THR A 59 22.53 3.85 -16.84
N PRO A 60 22.17 2.59 -16.52
CA PRO A 60 20.80 2.04 -16.52
C PRO A 60 19.95 2.61 -15.38
N HIS A 61 18.67 2.83 -15.64
CA HIS A 61 17.74 3.29 -14.61
C HIS A 61 17.60 2.25 -13.49
N PHE A 62 17.71 2.73 -12.25
CA PHE A 62 17.48 1.92 -11.06
C PHE A 62 16.01 1.94 -10.67
N VAL A 63 15.42 0.76 -10.55
CA VAL A 63 14.02 0.58 -10.14
C VAL A 63 13.94 -0.15 -8.80
N PRO A 64 13.04 0.25 -7.89
CA PRO A 64 12.82 -0.49 -6.64
C PRO A 64 12.27 -1.89 -6.88
N TYR A 65 12.85 -2.90 -6.24
CA TYR A 65 12.32 -4.28 -6.28
C TYR A 65 11.89 -4.80 -4.90
N SER A 66 12.40 -4.22 -3.81
CA SER A 66 12.10 -4.64 -2.44
C SER A 66 12.08 -3.45 -1.49
N LEU A 67 11.09 -3.45 -0.59
CA LEU A 67 10.93 -2.49 0.49
C LEU A 67 10.59 -3.24 1.77
N LEU A 68 11.40 -3.06 2.81
CA LEU A 68 11.21 -3.65 4.13
C LEU A 68 11.12 -2.55 5.18
N GLY A 69 10.29 -2.71 6.21
CA GLY A 69 10.18 -1.66 7.22
C GLY A 69 9.60 -2.07 8.57
N HIS A 70 9.93 -1.26 9.57
CA HIS A 70 9.43 -1.36 10.95
C HIS A 70 8.88 -0.01 11.41
N PHE A 71 7.63 0.01 11.86
CA PHE A 71 7.06 1.18 12.53
C PHE A 71 7.58 1.24 13.96
N LEU A 72 8.15 2.38 14.33
CA LEU A 72 8.84 2.59 15.61
C LEU A 72 8.01 3.40 16.61
N GLY A 73 6.97 4.09 16.13
CA GLY A 73 6.05 4.84 16.97
C GLY A 73 4.97 5.57 16.18
N PRO A 74 3.91 6.03 16.85
CA PRO A 74 2.85 6.78 16.18
C PRO A 74 3.37 8.14 15.70
N ALA A 75 3.09 8.45 14.44
CA ALA A 75 3.33 9.77 13.88
C ALA A 75 2.14 10.71 14.15
N ASN A 76 2.42 11.99 14.39
CA ASN A 76 1.44 13.04 14.58
C ASN A 76 1.05 13.69 13.24
N LEU A 77 -0.05 14.45 13.24
CA LEU A 77 -0.61 15.11 12.05
C LEU A 77 -0.11 16.55 11.84
N GLN A 78 0.74 17.07 12.74
CA GLN A 78 1.04 18.50 12.81
C GLN A 78 2.36 18.87 12.14
N HIS A 79 3.34 17.96 12.17
CA HIS A 79 4.68 18.24 11.68
C HIS A 79 5.03 17.39 10.45
N PRO A 80 5.77 17.92 9.47
CA PRO A 80 6.33 17.12 8.39
C PRO A 80 7.31 16.05 8.91
N PHE A 81 7.56 15.04 8.10
CA PHE A 81 8.61 14.06 8.36
C PHE A 81 9.99 14.60 8.02
N VAL A 82 11.01 14.13 8.74
CA VAL A 82 12.42 14.31 8.39
C VAL A 82 13.03 12.94 8.10
N CYS A 83 13.54 12.75 6.89
CA CYS A 83 14.07 11.48 6.41
C CYS A 83 15.59 11.55 6.35
N HIS A 84 16.26 10.71 7.15
CA HIS A 84 17.71 10.52 7.06
C HIS A 84 17.98 9.32 6.16
N VAL A 85 18.62 9.54 5.03
CA VAL A 85 18.96 8.48 4.07
C VAL A 85 20.43 8.09 4.23
N THR A 86 20.70 6.80 4.26
CA THR A 86 22.06 6.24 4.30
C THR A 86 22.22 5.26 3.14
N SER A 87 23.30 5.38 2.39
CA SER A 87 23.67 4.34 1.42
C SER A 87 24.26 3.15 2.14
N VAL A 88 23.65 1.98 1.93
CA VAL A 88 24.15 0.70 2.41
C VAL A 88 25.00 0.03 1.34
N ARG A 89 24.64 0.24 0.07
CA ARG A 89 25.30 -0.37 -1.09
C ARG A 89 25.10 0.50 -2.32
N ASP A 90 26.18 0.68 -3.08
CA ASP A 90 26.18 1.23 -4.43
C ASP A 90 27.09 0.39 -5.32
N THR A 91 26.52 -0.26 -6.32
CA THR A 91 27.24 -1.04 -7.32
C THR A 91 26.70 -0.69 -8.71
N ARG A 92 27.31 -1.26 -9.76
CA ARG A 92 26.81 -1.09 -11.13
C ARG A 92 25.39 -1.63 -11.34
N THR A 93 24.98 -2.64 -10.57
CA THR A 93 23.71 -3.36 -10.79
C THR A 93 22.70 -3.17 -9.66
N PHE A 94 23.16 -2.92 -8.45
CA PHE A 94 22.31 -2.82 -7.26
C PHE A 94 22.66 -1.61 -6.42
N ALA A 95 21.62 -0.97 -5.88
CA ALA A 95 21.74 0.06 -4.85
C ALA A 95 20.81 -0.29 -3.67
N THR A 96 21.23 0.04 -2.46
CA THR A 96 20.42 -0.16 -1.25
C THR A 96 20.48 1.10 -0.41
N ARG A 97 19.30 1.58 0.01
CA ARG A 97 19.14 2.74 0.88
C ARG A 97 18.43 2.34 2.17
N SER A 98 19.01 2.70 3.30
CA SER A 98 18.33 2.69 4.59
C SER A 98 17.78 4.09 4.86
N VAL A 99 16.53 4.20 5.28
CA VAL A 99 15.90 5.48 5.64
C VAL A 99 15.35 5.39 7.04
N LEU A 100 15.76 6.34 7.88
CA LEU A 100 15.17 6.57 9.18
C LEU A 100 14.27 7.79 9.10
N VAL A 101 12.96 7.56 9.17
CA VAL A 101 11.94 8.61 9.16
C VAL A 101 11.71 9.06 10.59
N LYS A 102 11.82 10.37 10.81
CA LYS A 102 11.66 11.03 12.09
C LYS A 102 10.58 12.07 12.02
N GLN A 103 10.10 12.47 13.19
CA GLN A 103 9.18 13.58 13.32
C GLN A 103 9.46 14.36 14.60
N LEU A 104 9.30 15.68 14.54
CA LEU A 104 9.34 16.52 15.72
C LEU A 104 8.18 16.14 16.64
N SER A 105 8.48 15.93 17.91
CA SER A 105 7.47 15.62 18.91
C SER A 105 7.05 16.86 19.70
N LYS A 106 5.95 16.74 20.44
CA LYS A 106 5.44 17.84 21.31
C LYS A 106 6.47 18.39 22.29
N GLY A 107 7.48 17.58 22.67
CA GLY A 107 8.55 17.98 23.59
C GLY A 107 9.73 18.66 22.92
N GLY A 108 9.67 18.97 21.62
CA GLY A 108 10.77 19.59 20.87
C GLY A 108 11.85 18.62 20.39
N GLU A 109 11.81 17.36 20.82
CA GLU A 109 12.75 16.32 20.39
C GLU A 109 12.25 15.56 19.16
N PHE A 110 13.18 15.23 18.25
CA PHE A 110 12.91 14.33 17.13
C PHE A 110 12.80 12.88 17.61
N ARG A 111 11.76 12.17 17.15
CA ARG A 111 11.59 10.74 17.39
C ARG A 111 11.54 9.97 16.08
N ASN A 112 12.10 8.78 16.09
CA ASN A 112 11.98 7.84 14.98
C ASN A 112 10.55 7.30 14.92
N VAL A 113 9.94 7.35 13.75
CA VAL A 113 8.57 6.84 13.53
C VAL A 113 8.55 5.61 12.63
N LEU A 114 9.52 5.50 11.72
CA LEU A 114 9.63 4.41 10.77
C LEU A 114 11.10 4.23 10.39
N SER A 115 11.54 2.97 10.26
CA SER A 115 12.80 2.61 9.61
C SER A 115 12.50 1.71 8.42
N ILE A 116 13.03 2.04 7.24
CA ILE A 116 12.88 1.24 6.04
C ILE A 116 14.23 0.94 5.38
N THR A 117 14.28 -0.16 4.65
CA THR A 117 15.33 -0.44 3.65
C THR A 117 14.66 -0.58 2.29
N LEU A 118 15.16 0.15 1.30
CA LEU A 118 14.70 0.14 -0.08
C LEU A 118 15.84 -0.33 -0.99
N ASP A 119 15.59 -1.42 -1.71
CA ASP A 119 16.54 -2.01 -2.65
C ASP A 119 16.14 -1.71 -4.09
N PHE A 120 17.16 -1.40 -4.89
CA PHE A 120 17.04 -1.06 -6.29
C PHE A 120 17.89 -1.98 -7.16
N ILE A 121 17.41 -2.24 -8.37
CA ILE A 121 18.12 -2.97 -9.40
C ILE A 121 18.21 -2.12 -10.68
N ALA A 122 19.35 -2.18 -11.35
CA ALA A 122 19.54 -1.63 -12.68
C ALA A 122 18.70 -2.40 -13.69
N SER A 123 17.82 -1.70 -14.41
CA SER A 123 16.81 -2.31 -15.27
C SER A 123 16.95 -1.84 -16.73
N PRO A 124 17.93 -2.37 -17.49
CA PRO A 124 18.17 -1.94 -18.87
C PRO A 124 17.02 -2.27 -19.84
N ASN A 125 16.17 -3.24 -19.50
CA ASN A 125 15.01 -3.62 -20.33
C ASN A 125 13.78 -2.73 -20.12
N SER A 126 13.83 -1.84 -19.14
CA SER A 126 12.70 -0.98 -18.75
C SER A 126 12.87 0.46 -19.21
N GLU A 127 13.79 0.67 -20.14
CA GLU A 127 13.93 1.91 -20.86
C GLU A 127 12.65 2.22 -21.66
N PRO A 128 12.16 3.48 -21.63
CA PRO A 128 10.91 3.91 -22.25
C PRO A 128 10.71 3.41 -23.69
N GLU A 129 11.73 3.63 -24.52
CA GLU A 129 11.73 3.28 -25.94
C GLU A 129 11.68 1.76 -26.13
N LYS A 130 12.40 1.02 -25.29
CA LYS A 130 12.43 -0.44 -25.35
C LYS A 130 11.07 -1.04 -24.96
N ILE A 131 10.46 -0.54 -23.89
CA ILE A 131 9.11 -0.95 -23.48
C ILE A 131 8.09 -0.65 -24.59
N MET A 132 8.15 0.54 -25.18
CA MET A 132 7.24 0.93 -26.25
C MET A 132 7.39 0.01 -27.47
N GLN A 133 8.62 -0.32 -27.86
CA GLN A 133 8.90 -1.28 -28.94
C GLN A 133 8.31 -2.66 -28.63
N LEU A 134 8.57 -3.20 -27.44
CA LEU A 134 8.10 -4.54 -27.05
C LEU A 134 6.56 -4.63 -27.07
N HIS A 135 5.87 -3.58 -26.62
CA HIS A 135 4.42 -3.51 -26.72
C HIS A 135 3.92 -3.50 -28.17
N GLN A 136 4.58 -2.79 -29.09
CA GLN A 136 4.23 -2.80 -30.52
C GLN A 136 4.42 -4.19 -31.15
N GLU A 137 5.38 -4.97 -30.65
CA GLU A 137 5.67 -6.33 -31.08
C GLU A 137 4.80 -7.39 -30.36
N ASN A 138 3.89 -6.98 -29.47
CA ASN A 138 3.11 -7.86 -28.58
C ASN A 138 3.97 -8.80 -27.71
N ILE A 139 5.15 -8.33 -27.29
CA ILE A 139 6.05 -9.04 -26.38
C ILE A 139 5.87 -8.50 -24.96
N ASP A 140 5.64 -9.39 -23.98
CA ASP A 140 5.64 -9.00 -22.57
C ASP A 140 7.07 -8.61 -22.14
N PRO A 141 7.31 -7.37 -21.70
CA PRO A 141 8.65 -6.95 -21.27
C PRO A 141 9.25 -7.81 -20.16
N SER A 142 8.43 -8.39 -19.29
CA SER A 142 8.89 -9.27 -18.21
C SER A 142 9.46 -10.61 -18.71
N CYS A 143 9.22 -10.97 -19.97
CA CYS A 143 9.81 -12.15 -20.60
C CYS A 143 11.19 -11.87 -21.20
N VAL A 144 11.55 -10.60 -21.42
CA VAL A 144 12.81 -10.24 -22.08
C VAL A 144 13.98 -10.42 -21.13
N GLY A 145 14.88 -11.35 -21.47
CA GLY A 145 16.04 -11.68 -20.65
C GLY A 145 15.71 -12.49 -19.39
N SER A 146 14.47 -13.00 -19.26
CA SER A 146 14.09 -13.90 -18.17
C SER A 146 14.19 -15.37 -18.61
N LEU A 147 14.71 -16.23 -17.72
CA LEU A 147 14.71 -17.68 -17.92
C LEU A 147 13.35 -18.32 -17.62
N LEU A 148 12.55 -17.70 -16.74
CA LEU A 148 11.28 -18.23 -16.25
C LEU A 148 10.24 -17.12 -16.15
N ARG A 149 8.98 -17.44 -16.46
CA ARG A 149 7.86 -16.53 -16.26
C ARG A 149 6.63 -17.31 -15.79
N TYR A 150 6.11 -16.92 -14.62
CA TYR A 150 4.90 -17.48 -14.04
C TYR A 150 4.23 -16.46 -13.12
N ASP A 151 2.92 -16.59 -12.95
CA ASP A 151 2.10 -15.81 -12.02
C ASP A 151 1.23 -16.75 -11.19
N PRO A 152 0.84 -16.36 -9.96
CA PRO A 152 -0.20 -17.06 -9.25
C PRO A 152 -1.56 -16.82 -9.91
N ILE A 153 -2.37 -17.87 -10.02
CA ILE A 153 -3.77 -17.75 -10.43
C ILE A 153 -4.61 -17.43 -9.20
N THR A 154 -5.35 -16.31 -9.23
CA THR A 154 -6.35 -16.06 -8.18
C THR A 154 -7.52 -17.04 -8.37
N PRO A 155 -7.94 -17.77 -7.32
CA PRO A 155 -9.10 -18.68 -7.43
C PRO A 155 -10.44 -17.93 -7.47
N TRP A 156 -10.40 -16.60 -7.39
CA TRP A 156 -11.57 -15.74 -7.35
C TRP A 156 -11.91 -15.22 -8.74
N LYS A 157 -13.18 -15.33 -9.11
CA LYS A 157 -13.71 -14.61 -10.27
C LYS A 157 -14.00 -13.18 -9.85
N ILE A 158 -13.25 -12.24 -10.41
CA ILE A 158 -13.40 -10.80 -10.17
C ILE A 158 -13.71 -10.15 -11.50
N GLU A 159 -14.79 -9.38 -11.55
CA GLU A 159 -15.21 -8.64 -12.74
C GLU A 159 -14.20 -7.53 -13.08
N ARG A 160 -14.21 -7.11 -14.35
CA ARG A 160 -13.37 -6.01 -14.81
C ARG A 160 -13.81 -4.70 -14.16
N PRO A 161 -12.89 -3.76 -13.88
CA PRO A 161 -13.22 -2.52 -13.18
C PRO A 161 -14.26 -1.66 -13.92
N GLU A 162 -14.35 -1.76 -15.25
CA GLU A 162 -15.35 -1.03 -16.05
C GLU A 162 -16.78 -1.57 -15.88
N GLU A 163 -16.92 -2.81 -15.44
CA GLU A 163 -18.21 -3.49 -15.23
C GLU A 163 -18.73 -3.31 -13.79
N LEU A 164 -17.92 -2.72 -12.92
CA LEU A 164 -18.19 -2.60 -11.50
C LEU A 164 -18.67 -1.19 -11.13
N PRO A 165 -19.57 -1.06 -10.13
CA PRO A 165 -20.05 0.23 -9.70
C PRO A 165 -18.95 1.02 -8.96
N LYS A 166 -19.08 2.34 -8.96
CA LYS A 166 -18.29 3.20 -8.08
C LYS A 166 -18.75 2.99 -6.62
N PRO A 167 -17.87 3.24 -5.63
CA PRO A 167 -18.23 3.09 -4.21
C PRO A 167 -19.50 3.85 -3.79
N HIS A 168 -19.68 5.09 -4.24
CA HIS A 168 -20.86 5.86 -3.86
C HIS A 168 -22.16 5.30 -4.46
N GLU A 169 -22.12 4.81 -5.70
CA GLU A 169 -23.27 4.16 -6.36
C GLU A 169 -23.65 2.88 -5.60
N TYR A 170 -22.65 2.06 -5.25
CA TYR A 170 -22.86 0.87 -4.44
C TYR A 170 -23.44 1.18 -3.06
N THR A 171 -22.89 2.18 -2.36
CA THR A 171 -23.35 2.59 -1.03
C THR A 171 -24.77 3.16 -1.08
N GLN A 172 -25.09 3.99 -2.08
CA GLN A 172 -26.45 4.53 -2.27
C GLN A 172 -27.47 3.43 -2.51
N GLN A 173 -27.14 2.44 -3.34
CA GLN A 173 -28.02 1.29 -3.56
C GLN A 173 -28.30 0.56 -2.24
N ARG A 174 -27.27 0.33 -1.42
CA ARG A 174 -27.43 -0.33 -0.12
C ARG A 174 -28.22 0.47 0.90
N LEU A 175 -28.11 1.79 0.90
CA LEU A 175 -28.95 2.67 1.70
C LEU A 175 -30.41 2.55 1.26
N ALA A 176 -30.67 2.60 -0.04
CA ALA A 176 -32.01 2.49 -0.61
C ALA A 176 -32.67 1.13 -0.30
N ASP A 177 -31.88 0.05 -0.34
CA ASP A 177 -32.32 -1.31 -0.02
C ASP A 177 -32.45 -1.57 1.50
N GLY A 178 -32.06 -0.61 2.36
CA GLY A 178 -32.12 -0.75 3.83
C GLY A 178 -31.04 -1.68 4.41
N TYR A 179 -29.99 -2.00 3.66
CA TYR A 179 -28.89 -2.86 4.11
C TYR A 179 -27.84 -2.16 5.00
N VAL A 180 -27.80 -0.83 4.98
CA VAL A 180 -26.92 0.01 5.80
C VAL A 180 -27.66 1.30 6.14
N ASP A 181 -27.35 1.91 7.28
CA ASP A 181 -27.89 3.21 7.68
C ASP A 181 -26.93 4.37 7.36
N GLU A 182 -27.44 5.60 7.36
CA GLU A 182 -26.66 6.80 7.08
C GLU A 182 -25.51 7.02 8.08
N PHE A 183 -25.69 6.62 9.35
CA PHE A 183 -24.68 6.79 10.39
C PHE A 183 -23.43 5.94 10.10
N ILE A 184 -23.60 4.68 9.70
CA ILE A 184 -22.50 3.81 9.31
C ILE A 184 -21.77 4.35 8.08
N VAL A 185 -22.52 4.84 7.07
CA VAL A 185 -21.93 5.44 5.86
C VAL A 185 -21.09 6.67 6.21
N ASP A 186 -21.62 7.57 7.04
CA ASP A 186 -20.91 8.76 7.51
C ASP A 186 -19.65 8.41 8.30
N LEU A 187 -19.74 7.40 9.17
CA LEU A 187 -18.60 6.95 9.97
C LEU A 187 -17.50 6.36 9.08
N GLN A 188 -17.86 5.56 8.08
CA GLN A 188 -16.90 5.05 7.10
C GLN A 188 -16.23 6.16 6.30
N HIS A 189 -17.01 7.13 5.82
CA HIS A 189 -16.48 8.25 5.08
C HIS A 189 -15.50 9.07 5.93
N LYS A 190 -15.78 9.28 7.21
CA LYS A 190 -14.86 9.95 8.14
C LYS A 190 -13.57 9.16 8.37
N ILE A 191 -13.64 7.83 8.43
CA ILE A 191 -12.47 6.98 8.72
C ILE A 191 -11.60 6.75 7.47
N LEU A 192 -12.20 6.63 6.29
CA LEU A 192 -11.53 6.26 5.04
C LEU A 192 -11.61 7.32 3.93
N GLY A 193 -12.11 8.51 4.21
CA GLY A 193 -12.32 9.58 3.21
C GLY A 193 -11.08 9.89 2.40
N LEU A 194 -9.91 9.91 3.06
CA LEU A 194 -8.60 10.08 2.42
C LEU A 194 -8.38 9.12 1.25
N TRP A 195 -8.81 7.86 1.37
CA TRP A 195 -8.64 6.87 0.31
C TRP A 195 -9.32 7.30 -0.98
N SER A 196 -10.51 7.91 -0.88
CA SER A 196 -11.27 8.38 -2.03
C SER A 196 -10.70 9.65 -2.65
N GLU A 197 -9.95 10.44 -1.90
CA GLU A 197 -9.24 11.62 -2.43
C GLU A 197 -8.06 11.21 -3.32
N ILE A 198 -7.36 10.14 -2.96
CA ILE A 198 -6.14 9.69 -3.65
C ILE A 198 -6.47 8.70 -4.77
N PHE A 199 -7.42 7.81 -4.55
CA PHE A 199 -7.73 6.70 -5.46
C PHE A 199 -9.14 6.80 -6.05
N ASP A 200 -9.23 6.46 -7.34
CA ASP A 200 -10.47 6.09 -8.00
C ASP A 200 -10.62 4.57 -7.90
N THR A 201 -11.66 4.10 -7.20
CA THR A 201 -11.85 2.68 -6.90
C THR A 201 -13.12 2.11 -7.50
N ARG A 202 -13.19 0.78 -7.60
CA ARG A 202 -14.39 0.04 -7.99
C ARG A 202 -14.76 -1.00 -6.94
N SER A 203 -16.06 -1.13 -6.75
CA SER A 203 -16.68 -1.98 -5.74
C SER A 203 -16.83 -3.40 -6.25
N VAL A 204 -16.19 -4.35 -5.59
CA VAL A 204 -16.29 -5.77 -5.95
C VAL A 204 -17.40 -6.40 -5.10
N PRO A 205 -18.48 -6.97 -5.67
CA PRO A 205 -19.61 -7.50 -4.89
C PRO A 205 -19.21 -8.58 -3.87
N SER A 206 -18.19 -9.39 -4.20
CA SER A 206 -17.66 -10.43 -3.32
C SER A 206 -16.68 -9.90 -2.26
N CYS A 207 -16.34 -8.61 -2.24
CA CYS A 207 -15.43 -8.01 -1.27
C CYS A 207 -16.04 -8.00 0.14
N MET A 208 -15.49 -8.81 1.04
CA MET A 208 -16.09 -9.00 2.36
C MET A 208 -16.09 -7.73 3.22
N MET A 209 -15.02 -6.92 3.20
CA MET A 209 -14.98 -5.65 3.93
C MET A 209 -16.02 -4.66 3.41
N GLN A 210 -16.32 -4.68 2.12
CA GLN A 210 -17.39 -3.87 1.57
C GLN A 210 -18.77 -4.39 1.98
N GLN A 211 -18.94 -5.72 2.00
CA GLN A 211 -20.21 -6.33 2.36
C GLN A 211 -20.64 -6.03 3.81
N ASN A 212 -19.70 -6.06 4.75
CA ASN A 212 -19.94 -5.90 6.18
C ASN A 212 -19.53 -4.53 6.74
N SER A 213 -19.35 -3.56 5.86
CA SER A 213 -18.96 -2.22 6.23
C SER A 213 -17.70 -2.14 7.09
N ILE A 214 -16.65 -2.86 6.70
CA ILE A 214 -15.33 -2.87 7.35
C ILE A 214 -15.43 -3.43 8.77
N GLY A 215 -16.33 -4.41 8.96
CA GLY A 215 -16.62 -5.04 10.24
C GLY A 215 -17.52 -4.21 11.15
N MET A 216 -18.07 -3.08 10.69
CA MET A 216 -19.03 -2.30 11.48
C MET A 216 -20.42 -2.96 11.56
N MET A 217 -20.73 -3.89 10.65
CA MET A 217 -22.01 -4.59 10.62
C MET A 217 -21.80 -6.11 10.67
N ASP A 218 -22.56 -6.78 11.52
CA ASP A 218 -22.64 -8.24 11.53
C ASP A 218 -23.74 -8.73 10.58
N VAL A 219 -23.44 -8.76 9.28
CA VAL A 219 -24.38 -9.14 8.21
C VAL A 219 -23.85 -10.35 7.43
N PRO A 220 -24.72 -11.18 6.81
CA PRO A 220 -24.26 -12.29 5.98
C PRO A 220 -23.35 -11.81 4.83
N THR A 221 -22.32 -12.60 4.52
CA THR A 221 -21.39 -12.32 3.41
C THR A 221 -21.31 -13.49 2.43
N THR A 222 -20.83 -13.24 1.21
CA THR A 222 -20.63 -14.30 0.20
C THR A 222 -19.57 -15.33 0.60
N GLN A 223 -18.79 -15.05 1.64
CA GLN A 223 -17.63 -15.83 2.05
C GLN A 223 -17.77 -16.49 3.43
N ASP A 224 -18.94 -16.38 4.08
CA ASP A 224 -19.13 -16.87 5.47
C ASP A 224 -18.87 -18.38 5.62
N ARG A 225 -19.15 -19.17 4.57
CA ARG A 225 -18.88 -20.61 4.51
C ARG A 225 -17.39 -20.97 4.48
N LEU A 226 -16.51 -20.01 4.20
CA LEU A 226 -15.08 -20.23 4.10
C LEU A 226 -14.41 -20.07 5.47
N PRO A 227 -13.39 -20.90 5.79
CA PRO A 227 -12.47 -20.63 6.89
C PRO A 227 -11.87 -19.23 6.79
N LEU A 228 -11.51 -18.62 7.91
CA LEU A 228 -11.07 -17.21 7.94
C LEU A 228 -9.88 -16.95 7.01
N VAL A 229 -8.90 -17.86 7.00
CA VAL A 229 -7.70 -17.77 6.15
C VAL A 229 -7.99 -17.90 4.64
N GLN A 230 -9.18 -18.38 4.28
CA GLN A 230 -9.65 -18.47 2.89
C GLN A 230 -10.54 -17.28 2.50
N ARG A 231 -10.92 -16.41 3.44
CA ARG A 231 -11.69 -15.19 3.16
C ARG A 231 -10.78 -14.11 2.57
N ARG A 232 -11.36 -13.20 1.78
CA ARG A 232 -10.68 -12.13 1.06
C ARG A 232 -11.45 -10.83 1.10
N THR A 233 -10.70 -9.74 0.94
CA THR A 233 -11.23 -8.45 0.54
C THR A 233 -10.52 -7.99 -0.72
N PHE A 234 -11.23 -7.23 -1.54
CA PHE A 234 -10.78 -6.78 -2.85
C PHE A 234 -11.07 -5.30 -3.05
N ASP A 235 -10.17 -4.62 -3.73
CA ASP A 235 -10.46 -3.31 -4.32
C ASP A 235 -9.68 -3.13 -5.61
N TRP A 236 -10.39 -2.78 -6.68
CA TRP A 236 -9.77 -2.19 -7.85
C TRP A 236 -9.46 -0.73 -7.52
N MET A 237 -8.23 -0.31 -7.75
CA MET A 237 -7.79 1.06 -7.48
C MET A 237 -6.85 1.55 -8.57
N ARG A 238 -6.93 2.85 -8.86
CA ARG A 238 -5.94 3.61 -9.61
C ARG A 238 -5.78 5.00 -8.99
N ALA A 239 -4.66 5.65 -9.24
CA ALA A 239 -4.47 7.05 -8.87
C ALA A 239 -5.57 7.91 -9.51
N ARG A 240 -6.21 8.75 -8.71
CA ARG A 240 -7.27 9.67 -9.18
C ARG A 240 -6.70 10.77 -10.06
N GLU A 241 -5.60 11.39 -9.60
CA GLU A 241 -4.84 12.35 -10.38
C GLU A 241 -3.72 11.62 -11.12
N LYS A 242 -3.59 11.88 -12.42
CA LYS A 242 -2.57 11.23 -13.25
C LYS A 242 -1.18 11.56 -12.75
N LEU A 243 -0.38 10.52 -12.54
CA LEU A 243 1.05 10.60 -12.27
C LEU A 243 1.82 10.65 -13.61
N PRO A 244 3.08 11.15 -13.63
CA PRO A 244 3.95 10.98 -14.80
C PRO A 244 3.96 9.52 -15.25
N THR A 245 3.88 9.25 -16.56
CA THR A 245 3.74 7.87 -17.05
C THR A 245 4.90 7.00 -16.56
N ALA A 246 4.63 5.76 -16.14
CA ALA A 246 5.61 4.84 -15.54
C ALA A 246 6.90 4.65 -16.35
N ASN A 247 6.81 4.76 -17.67
CA ASN A 247 7.92 4.67 -18.62
C ASN A 247 8.38 6.04 -19.13
N SER A 248 8.17 7.12 -18.39
CA SER A 248 8.65 8.45 -18.79
C SER A 248 9.87 8.85 -17.96
N ILE A 249 10.74 9.65 -18.59
CA ILE A 249 11.80 10.39 -17.89
C ILE A 249 11.25 11.66 -17.20
N GLU A 250 9.95 11.92 -17.33
CA GLU A 250 9.33 13.10 -16.74
C GLU A 250 9.24 12.96 -15.22
N CYS A 251 9.51 14.06 -14.54
CA CYS A 251 9.37 14.18 -13.10
C CYS A 251 8.13 15.02 -12.74
N ALA A 252 7.54 14.71 -11.59
CA ALA A 252 6.53 15.54 -10.97
C ALA A 252 7.19 16.68 -10.17
N HIS A 253 6.71 17.91 -10.32
CA HIS A 253 7.24 19.11 -9.65
C HIS A 253 6.18 19.85 -8.81
N GLY A 254 6.59 20.46 -7.70
CA GLY A 254 5.72 21.33 -6.90
C GLY A 254 5.74 22.79 -7.38
N THR A 255 4.57 23.38 -7.68
CA THR A 255 4.43 24.81 -8.00
C THR A 255 3.68 25.56 -6.89
N GLY A 256 3.98 26.86 -6.73
CA GLY A 256 3.15 27.85 -6.03
C GLY A 256 3.08 27.79 -4.50
N LYS A 257 2.89 26.61 -3.88
CA LYS A 257 2.73 26.44 -2.42
C LYS A 257 3.80 25.57 -1.75
N GLN A 258 4.41 24.65 -2.49
CA GLN A 258 5.47 23.76 -1.99
C GLN A 258 6.85 24.22 -2.47
N LYS A 259 7.23 25.45 -2.13
CA LYS A 259 8.49 26.07 -2.58
C LYS A 259 9.68 25.20 -2.12
N GLY A 260 10.53 24.82 -3.07
CA GLY A 260 11.71 23.99 -2.80
C GLY A 260 11.46 22.48 -2.78
N MET A 261 10.25 22.03 -3.12
CA MET A 261 9.98 20.61 -3.36
C MET A 261 10.86 20.09 -4.50
N LEU A 262 11.60 19.02 -4.23
CA LEU A 262 12.43 18.35 -5.21
C LEU A 262 11.57 17.57 -6.23
N PRO A 263 12.07 17.42 -7.47
CA PRO A 263 11.40 16.60 -8.47
C PRO A 263 11.27 15.15 -8.04
N ILE A 264 10.12 14.53 -8.28
CA ILE A 264 9.90 13.09 -8.05
C ILE A 264 9.92 12.40 -9.42
N SER A 265 10.84 11.46 -9.63
CA SER A 265 10.86 10.69 -10.88
C SER A 265 9.60 9.84 -11.02
N SER A 266 9.21 9.54 -12.25
CA SER A 266 8.03 8.72 -12.54
C SER A 266 8.01 7.39 -11.76
N VAL A 267 9.10 6.62 -11.81
CA VAL A 267 9.23 5.34 -11.11
C VAL A 267 8.96 5.50 -9.61
N ILE A 268 9.57 6.50 -8.98
CA ILE A 268 9.41 6.76 -7.55
C ILE A 268 7.99 7.23 -7.23
N ALA A 269 7.37 8.04 -8.08
CA ALA A 269 5.99 8.47 -7.91
C ALA A 269 5.03 7.27 -7.88
N HIS A 270 5.18 6.33 -8.81
CA HIS A 270 4.35 5.13 -8.87
C HIS A 270 4.62 4.17 -7.70
N VAL A 271 5.89 3.90 -7.40
CA VAL A 271 6.29 3.01 -6.27
C VAL A 271 5.81 3.58 -4.94
N ALA A 272 5.99 4.88 -4.68
CA ALA A 272 5.54 5.51 -3.45
C ALA A 272 4.01 5.47 -3.30
N THR A 273 3.28 5.68 -4.40
CA THR A 273 1.81 5.62 -4.40
C THR A 273 1.30 4.19 -4.18
N ILE A 274 1.95 3.19 -4.78
CA ILE A 274 1.61 1.77 -4.57
C ILE A 274 1.93 1.34 -3.15
N ALA A 275 3.10 1.70 -2.62
CA ALA A 275 3.49 1.36 -1.25
C ALA A 275 2.56 2.02 -0.22
N PHE A 276 2.16 3.28 -0.46
CA PHE A 276 1.12 3.96 0.31
C PHE A 276 -0.19 3.16 0.31
N ALA A 277 -0.62 2.66 -0.85
CA ALA A 277 -1.84 1.88 -0.95
C ALA A 277 -1.72 0.53 -0.23
N LEU A 278 -0.58 -0.17 -0.34
CA LEU A 278 -0.37 -1.49 0.24
C LEU A 278 -0.28 -1.51 1.77
N ASP A 279 0.00 -0.39 2.45
CA ASP A 279 -0.12 -0.26 3.91
C ASP A 279 -1.59 -0.25 4.39
N GLY A 280 -2.52 -0.02 3.46
CA GLY A 280 -3.92 0.20 3.78
C GLY A 280 -4.64 -1.10 4.14
N ALA A 281 -5.45 -1.05 5.20
CA ALA A 281 -6.34 -2.13 5.64
C ALA A 281 -5.70 -3.42 6.17
N LEU A 282 -4.46 -3.79 5.83
CA LEU A 282 -3.86 -5.08 6.23
C LEU A 282 -3.88 -5.35 7.75
N SER A 283 -3.66 -4.32 8.57
CA SER A 283 -3.60 -4.45 10.04
C SER A 283 -4.96 -4.78 10.68
N PHE A 284 -6.07 -4.34 10.09
CA PHE A 284 -7.42 -4.52 10.65
C PHE A 284 -8.36 -5.37 9.79
N ALA A 285 -7.98 -5.69 8.54
CA ALA A 285 -8.72 -6.62 7.68
C ALA A 285 -9.09 -7.93 8.39
N PRO A 286 -8.23 -8.55 9.23
CA PRO A 286 -8.62 -9.74 9.99
C PRO A 286 -9.87 -9.57 10.86
N LEU A 287 -10.10 -8.39 11.47
CA LEU A 287 -11.29 -8.12 12.27
C LEU A 287 -12.55 -8.16 11.40
N SER A 288 -12.54 -7.39 10.31
CA SER A 288 -13.67 -7.38 9.37
C SER A 288 -13.92 -8.76 8.76
N LEU A 289 -12.89 -9.47 8.32
CA LEU A 289 -13.04 -10.81 7.74
C LEU A 289 -13.48 -11.85 8.76
N ALA A 290 -13.24 -11.62 10.06
CA ALA A 290 -13.77 -12.42 11.16
C ALA A 290 -15.16 -11.98 11.65
N LYS A 291 -15.77 -10.96 11.01
CA LYS A 291 -17.03 -10.32 11.43
C LYS A 291 -16.97 -9.78 12.86
N GLN A 292 -15.81 -9.27 13.25
CA GLN A 292 -15.59 -8.61 14.54
C GLN A 292 -15.60 -7.10 14.33
N SER A 293 -16.21 -6.39 15.29
CA SER A 293 -16.16 -4.93 15.31
C SER A 293 -14.73 -4.44 15.44
N PHE A 294 -14.42 -3.30 14.81
CA PHE A 294 -13.16 -2.61 15.03
C PHE A 294 -12.96 -2.25 16.52
N LEU A 295 -14.05 -2.02 17.26
CA LEU A 295 -14.03 -1.74 18.70
C LEU A 295 -13.66 -2.95 19.56
N SER A 296 -13.67 -4.16 19.00
CA SER A 296 -13.20 -5.37 19.70
C SER A 296 -11.68 -5.35 19.93
N ALA A 297 -10.94 -4.44 19.28
CA ALA A 297 -9.51 -4.27 19.50
C ALA A 297 -9.19 -2.93 20.21
N SER A 298 -8.43 -3.00 21.30
CA SER A 298 -7.86 -1.81 21.96
C SER A 298 -6.69 -1.22 21.17
N ALA A 299 -6.02 -2.05 20.37
CA ALA A 299 -4.97 -1.63 19.45
C ALA A 299 -4.97 -2.53 18.20
N ALA A 300 -4.98 -1.93 17.03
CA ALA A 300 -4.80 -2.59 15.74
C ALA A 300 -3.88 -1.72 14.87
N SER A 301 -2.62 -2.10 14.70
CA SER A 301 -1.62 -1.29 13.99
C SER A 301 -0.52 -2.15 13.39
N THR A 302 0.12 -1.64 12.34
CA THR A 302 1.27 -2.28 11.70
C THR A 302 2.49 -2.27 12.65
N LEU A 303 3.20 -3.39 12.73
CA LEU A 303 4.51 -3.48 13.39
C LEU A 303 5.63 -3.46 12.36
N GLU A 304 5.55 -4.38 11.40
CA GLU A 304 6.51 -4.50 10.29
C GLU A 304 5.79 -4.84 8.99
N PHE A 305 6.46 -4.60 7.88
CA PHE A 305 5.95 -4.94 6.56
C PHE A 305 7.08 -5.25 5.58
N ALA A 306 6.71 -5.97 4.53
CA ALA A 306 7.61 -6.43 3.51
C ALA A 306 6.91 -6.37 2.14
N THR A 307 7.26 -5.38 1.32
CA THR A 307 6.75 -5.22 -0.05
C THR A 307 7.78 -5.71 -1.05
N ARG A 308 7.33 -6.42 -2.09
CA ARG A 308 8.12 -6.82 -3.26
C ARG A 308 7.42 -6.32 -4.52
N PHE A 309 8.19 -5.72 -5.41
CA PHE A 309 7.74 -5.28 -6.72
C PHE A 309 8.24 -6.29 -7.75
N HIS A 310 7.31 -6.84 -8.53
CA HIS A 310 7.57 -7.98 -9.44
C HIS A 310 7.71 -7.53 -10.89
N THR A 311 7.61 -6.23 -11.14
CA THR A 311 7.78 -5.60 -12.45
C THR A 311 8.54 -4.29 -12.30
N ASP A 312 9.36 -4.00 -13.29
CA ASP A 312 10.14 -2.77 -13.38
C ASP A 312 9.28 -1.59 -13.90
N VAL A 313 8.09 -1.89 -14.45
CA VAL A 313 7.15 -0.91 -14.99
C VAL A 313 5.85 -0.97 -14.18
N LEU A 314 5.80 -0.19 -13.09
CA LEU A 314 4.62 -0.07 -12.25
C LEU A 314 3.81 1.16 -12.66
N ASP A 315 2.57 0.96 -13.11
CA ASP A 315 1.68 2.05 -13.53
C ASP A 315 0.34 2.04 -12.76
N ILE A 316 0.30 2.75 -11.64
CA ILE A 316 -0.94 2.98 -10.87
C ILE A 316 -1.88 4.02 -11.52
N ASN A 317 -1.59 4.57 -12.70
CA ASN A 317 -2.63 5.27 -13.47
C ASN A 317 -3.65 4.29 -14.05
N GLN A 318 -3.26 3.03 -14.24
CA GLN A 318 -4.16 1.95 -14.61
C GLN A 318 -4.79 1.32 -13.36
N TYR A 319 -5.94 0.68 -13.56
CA TYR A 319 -6.55 -0.11 -12.50
C TYR A 319 -5.67 -1.29 -12.11
N LEU A 320 -5.40 -1.39 -10.81
CA LEU A 320 -4.76 -2.52 -10.18
C LEU A 320 -5.71 -3.12 -9.14
N LEU A 321 -5.85 -4.45 -9.15
CA LEU A 321 -6.66 -5.19 -8.19
C LEU A 321 -5.81 -5.51 -6.97
N ARG A 322 -6.17 -4.95 -5.82
CA ARG A 322 -5.61 -5.35 -4.53
C ARG A 322 -6.49 -6.45 -3.92
N GLU A 323 -5.87 -7.58 -3.61
CA GLU A 323 -6.45 -8.69 -2.85
C GLU A 323 -5.76 -8.76 -1.50
N ILE A 324 -6.50 -8.77 -0.38
CA ILE A 324 -5.94 -8.94 0.97
C ILE A 324 -6.46 -10.25 1.60
N GLN A 325 -5.56 -10.96 2.26
CA GLN A 325 -5.79 -12.23 2.92
C GLN A 325 -5.19 -12.24 4.34
N PRO A 326 -5.94 -12.68 5.36
CA PRO A 326 -5.38 -13.03 6.66
C PRO A 326 -4.74 -14.42 6.58
N ILE A 327 -3.55 -14.57 7.18
CA ILE A 327 -2.77 -15.82 7.14
C ILE A 327 -2.70 -16.44 8.53
N HIS A 328 -2.42 -15.65 9.55
CA HIS A 328 -2.26 -16.14 10.91
C HIS A 328 -2.70 -15.08 11.94
N ALA A 329 -3.21 -15.54 13.08
CA ALA A 329 -3.51 -14.67 14.22
C ALA A 329 -3.29 -15.43 15.53
N GLY A 330 -2.81 -14.72 16.54
CA GLY A 330 -2.52 -15.28 17.85
C GLY A 330 -1.55 -14.40 18.62
N TRP A 331 -1.49 -14.58 19.95
CA TRP A 331 -0.57 -13.82 20.81
C TRP A 331 -0.68 -12.29 20.63
N GLN A 332 -1.92 -11.80 20.49
CA GLN A 332 -2.23 -10.38 20.24
C GLN A 332 -1.56 -9.81 18.99
N ARG A 333 -1.39 -10.65 17.96
CA ARG A 333 -0.81 -10.28 16.66
C ARG A 333 -1.61 -10.90 15.53
N THR A 334 -1.49 -10.28 14.35
CA THR A 334 -2.03 -10.78 13.10
C THR A 334 -0.96 -10.70 12.02
N PHE A 335 -0.98 -11.69 11.12
CA PHE A 335 -0.18 -11.72 9.90
C PHE A 335 -1.13 -11.76 8.71
N SER A 336 -0.99 -10.79 7.81
CA SER A 336 -1.80 -10.65 6.60
C SER A 336 -0.90 -10.43 5.39
N GLU A 337 -1.41 -10.80 4.22
CA GLU A 337 -0.77 -10.55 2.93
C GLU A 337 -1.71 -9.76 2.01
N ALA A 338 -1.13 -8.94 1.16
CA ALA A 338 -1.77 -8.28 0.05
C ALA A 338 -1.06 -8.64 -1.26
N ARG A 339 -1.84 -8.84 -2.31
CA ARG A 339 -1.37 -9.08 -3.67
C ARG A 339 -1.99 -8.05 -4.59
N LEU A 340 -1.18 -7.50 -5.49
CA LEU A 340 -1.60 -6.47 -6.43
C LEU A 340 -1.47 -7.01 -7.85
N PHE A 341 -2.58 -7.04 -8.58
CA PHE A 341 -2.65 -7.57 -9.94
C PHE A 341 -3.00 -6.47 -10.93
N ASP A 342 -2.49 -6.56 -12.16
CA ASP A 342 -2.99 -5.73 -13.26
C ASP A 342 -4.29 -6.27 -13.86
N THR A 343 -4.88 -5.56 -14.82
CA THR A 343 -6.12 -5.98 -15.51
C THR A 343 -5.95 -7.23 -16.38
N SER A 344 -4.73 -7.67 -16.63
CA SER A 344 -4.43 -8.94 -17.31
C SER A 344 -4.26 -10.10 -16.32
N GLY A 345 -4.33 -9.83 -15.01
CA GLY A 345 -4.18 -10.82 -13.95
C GLY A 345 -2.73 -11.13 -13.57
N ARG A 346 -1.76 -10.35 -14.04
CA ARG A 346 -0.34 -10.52 -13.67
C ARG A 346 -0.08 -9.93 -12.30
N LEU A 347 0.73 -10.60 -11.47
CA LEU A 347 1.08 -10.09 -10.14
C LEU A 347 2.18 -9.02 -10.28
N VAL A 348 1.85 -7.76 -9.95
CA VAL A 348 2.79 -6.63 -10.08
C VAL A 348 3.48 -6.28 -8.76
N ALA A 349 2.83 -6.54 -7.63
CA ALA A 349 3.43 -6.36 -6.32
C ALA A 349 2.78 -7.29 -5.27
N SER A 350 3.51 -7.55 -4.19
CA SER A 350 2.98 -8.24 -3.01
C SER A 350 3.49 -7.58 -1.74
N CYS A 351 2.67 -7.54 -0.69
CA CYS A 351 3.02 -7.03 0.63
C CYS A 351 2.64 -8.07 1.68
N SER A 352 3.51 -8.32 2.65
CA SER A 352 3.16 -9.02 3.88
C SER A 352 3.31 -8.10 5.08
N GLN A 353 2.50 -8.31 6.10
CA GLN A 353 2.48 -7.43 7.27
C GLN A 353 2.14 -8.18 8.55
N GLN A 354 3.00 -8.05 9.57
CA GLN A 354 2.65 -8.34 10.95
C GLN A 354 2.10 -7.08 11.63
N GLY A 355 0.92 -7.21 12.22
CA GLY A 355 0.29 -6.19 13.06
C GLY A 355 0.20 -6.61 14.52
N VAL A 356 0.11 -5.62 15.40
CA VAL A 356 -0.41 -5.81 16.75
C VAL A 356 -1.94 -5.80 16.67
N MET A 357 -2.58 -6.72 17.38
CA MET A 357 -4.02 -6.79 17.53
C MET A 357 -4.36 -7.20 18.97
N ARG A 358 -4.53 -6.20 19.84
CA ARG A 358 -4.87 -6.44 21.25
C ARG A 358 -6.38 -6.38 21.43
N PRO A 359 -7.00 -7.33 22.16
CA PRO A 359 -8.42 -7.26 22.43
C PRO A 359 -8.74 -6.06 23.31
N ALA A 360 -9.97 -5.54 23.21
CA ALA A 360 -10.49 -4.52 24.11
C ALA A 360 -10.78 -5.09 25.50
N ASP A 361 -11.31 -6.32 25.56
CA ASP A 361 -11.40 -7.11 26.79
C ASP A 361 -10.12 -7.94 26.97
N GLU A 362 -9.37 -7.64 28.01
CA GLU A 362 -8.13 -8.33 28.36
C GLU A 362 -8.35 -9.80 28.77
N ASN A 363 -9.58 -10.19 29.11
CA ASN A 363 -9.97 -11.58 29.39
C ASN A 363 -10.53 -12.31 28.16
N ALA A 364 -10.54 -11.69 26.98
CA ALA A 364 -11.07 -12.32 25.78
C ALA A 364 -10.31 -13.61 25.42
N ILE A 365 -11.06 -14.71 25.22
CA ILE A 365 -10.51 -16.00 24.81
C ILE A 365 -10.93 -16.28 23.36
N ALA A 366 -9.94 -16.38 22.47
CA ALA A 366 -10.18 -16.76 21.09
C ALA A 366 -10.44 -18.28 20.98
N THR A 367 -11.42 -18.68 20.17
CA THR A 367 -11.65 -20.09 19.83
C THR A 367 -10.72 -20.46 18.66
N PRO A 368 -9.77 -21.41 18.82
CA PRO A 368 -8.85 -21.77 17.76
C PRO A 368 -9.58 -22.55 16.65
N GLN A 369 -9.25 -22.25 15.39
CA GLN A 369 -9.55 -23.17 14.29
C GLN A 369 -8.52 -24.30 14.34
N VAL A 370 -8.93 -25.50 14.75
CA VAL A 370 -8.03 -26.66 14.86
C VAL A 370 -7.75 -27.19 13.44
N PRO A 371 -6.51 -27.11 12.93
CA PRO A 371 -6.18 -27.71 11.64
C PRO A 371 -6.24 -29.24 11.74
N PRO A 372 -6.53 -29.94 10.63
CA PRO A 372 -6.42 -31.39 10.62
C PRO A 372 -4.98 -31.82 10.98
N PRO A 373 -4.79 -32.95 11.69
CA PRO A 373 -3.45 -33.42 12.03
C PRO A 373 -2.65 -33.68 10.75
N PHE A 374 -1.36 -33.35 10.78
CA PHE A 374 -0.44 -33.75 9.72
C PHE A 374 -0.47 -35.27 9.58
N ARG A 375 -0.90 -35.76 8.42
CA ARG A 375 -0.78 -37.18 8.08
C ARG A 375 0.59 -37.36 7.43
N PRO A 376 1.51 -38.13 8.04
CA PRO A 376 2.77 -38.44 7.38
C PRO A 376 2.46 -39.10 6.04
N ALA A 377 3.14 -38.67 4.98
CA ALA A 377 3.05 -39.34 3.70
C ALA A 377 3.44 -40.83 3.90
N PRO A 378 2.77 -41.78 3.23
CA PRO A 378 3.29 -43.14 3.20
C PRO A 378 4.75 -43.10 2.72
N LYS A 379 5.63 -43.87 3.39
CA LYS A 379 7.02 -44.00 2.95
C LYS A 379 6.99 -44.43 1.47
N LEU A 380 7.67 -43.65 0.62
CA LEU A 380 7.83 -43.93 -0.80
C LEU A 380 8.56 -45.25 -1.02
#